data_AF-A0A832DBN9-F1
#
_entry.id   AF-A0A832DBN9-F1
#
_cell.length_a   1.000
_cell.length_b   1.000
_cell.length_c   1.000
_cell.angle_alpha   90.00
_cell.angle_beta   90.00
_cell.angle_gamma   90.00
#
_symmetry.space_group_name_H-M   'P 1'
#
loop_
_entity.id
_entity.type
_entity.pdbx_description
1 polymer ?
#
loop_
_entity_poly.entity_id
_entity_poly.type
_entity_poly.pdbx_seq_one_letter_code
_entity_poly.pdbx_strand_id
1 'polypeptide(L)'
;MSSSLVDLRKTLGEEKVVTDPDILRIYARDPASFEFELPLAVVYAESADDVVNVVIYAIKNKLYITPVFHSTSLSGNAATVARNTIVLSSERMNKI
;
A
#
# COMPACT_ATOMS: atom_id res chain seq x y z
N MET A 1 6.97 11.81 14.58
CA MET A 1 7.68 10.51 14.60
C MET A 1 7.81 10.05 13.16
N SER A 2 9.03 9.96 12.65
CA SER A 2 9.30 9.40 11.33
C SER A 2 9.00 7.90 11.38
N SER A 3 7.88 7.46 10.79
CA SER A 3 7.51 6.05 10.69
C SER A 3 8.53 5.36 9.78
N SER A 4 9.51 4.70 10.39
CA SER A 4 10.52 3.95 9.64
C SER A 4 9.87 2.70 9.06
N LEU A 5 9.87 2.57 7.73
CA LEU A 5 9.40 1.37 7.01
C LEU A 5 10.29 0.14 7.27
N VAL A 6 11.42 0.32 7.94
CA VAL A 6 12.36 -0.75 8.31
C VAL A 6 11.68 -1.86 9.10
N ASP A 7 10.79 -1.53 10.04
CA ASP A 7 10.11 -2.55 10.85
C ASP A 7 9.11 -3.36 10.00
N LEU A 8 8.45 -2.72 9.04
CA LEU A 8 7.52 -3.38 8.13
C LEU A 8 8.27 -4.32 7.18
N ARG A 9 9.40 -3.87 6.64
CA ARG A 9 10.32 -4.68 5.81
C ARG A 9 10.90 -5.87 6.56
N LYS A 10 11.28 -5.71 7.83
CA LYS A 10 11.72 -6.83 8.67
C LYS A 10 10.62 -7.87 8.90
N THR A 11 9.37 -7.42 9.01
CA THR A 11 8.22 -8.30 9.25
C THR A 11 7.80 -9.06 8.00
N LEU A 12 7.76 -8.38 6.84
CA LEU A 12 7.19 -8.93 5.61
C LEU A 12 8.23 -9.41 4.58
N GLY A 13 9.46 -8.91 4.68
CA GLY A 13 10.51 -9.05 3.67
C GLY A 13 10.66 -7.78 2.80
N GLU A 14 11.89 -7.51 2.37
CA GLU A 14 12.25 -6.33 1.56
C GLU A 14 11.47 -6.27 0.24
N GLU A 15 11.34 -7.42 -0.45
CA GLU A 15 10.66 -7.55 -1.75
C GLU A 15 9.16 -7.24 -1.71
N LYS A 16 8.55 -7.26 -0.52
CA LYS A 16 7.11 -6.99 -0.35
C LYS A 16 6.82 -5.52 -0.04
N VAL A 17 7.80 -4.69 0.29
CA VAL A 17 7.59 -3.29 0.72
C VAL A 17 8.36 -2.33 -0.18
N VAL A 18 7.70 -1.91 -1.25
CA VAL A 18 8.28 -1.11 -2.32
C VAL A 18 8.13 0.39 -2.04
N THR A 19 9.22 1.12 -2.23
CA THR A 19 9.30 2.58 -2.09
C THR A 19 9.88 3.26 -3.33
N ASP A 20 9.97 2.53 -4.44
CA ASP A 20 10.43 3.08 -5.71
C ASP A 20 9.48 4.19 -6.17
N PRO A 21 9.94 5.44 -6.38
CA PRO A 21 9.07 6.56 -6.69
C PRO A 21 8.21 6.37 -7.93
N ASP A 22 8.68 5.64 -8.95
CA ASP A 22 7.92 5.40 -10.17
C ASP A 22 6.80 4.39 -9.91
N ILE A 23 7.06 3.35 -9.11
CA ILE A 23 6.03 2.42 -8.66
C ILE A 23 5.01 3.13 -7.77
N LEU A 24 5.45 3.98 -6.83
CA LEU A 24 4.53 4.73 -5.97
C LEU A 24 3.57 5.61 -6.80
N ARG A 25 4.05 6.24 -7.88
CA ARG A 25 3.21 7.04 -8.79
C ARG A 25 2.16 6.20 -9.51
N ILE A 26 2.50 4.97 -9.91
CA ILE A 26 1.56 4.04 -10.56
C ILE A 26 0.40 3.70 -9.60
N TYR A 27 0.70 3.42 -8.34
CA TYR A 27 -0.33 3.05 -7.34
C TYR A 27 -1.02 4.24 -6.66
N ALA A 28 -0.53 5.46 -6.84
CA ALA A 28 -1.13 6.62 -6.19
C ALA A 28 -2.50 7.02 -6.77
N ARG A 29 -2.77 6.63 -8.02
CA ARG A 29 -3.99 7.02 -8.74
C ARG A 29 -4.65 5.83 -9.39
N ASP A 30 -5.97 5.92 -9.50
CA ASP A 30 -6.70 5.13 -10.48
C ASP A 30 -6.79 5.90 -11.84
N PRO A 31 -7.25 5.26 -12.92
CA PRO A 31 -7.35 5.90 -14.24
C PRO A 31 -8.18 7.18 -14.27
N ALA A 32 -9.18 7.32 -13.41
CA ALA A 32 -10.08 8.47 -13.39
C ALA A 32 -9.65 9.58 -12.42
N SER A 33 -8.69 9.31 -11.53
CA SER A 33 -8.28 10.23 -10.48
C SER A 33 -7.36 11.33 -11.00
N PHE A 34 -7.73 12.58 -10.70
CA PHE A 34 -6.95 13.80 -10.99
C PHE A 34 -6.17 14.30 -9.77
N GLU A 35 -6.67 14.03 -8.57
CA GLU A 35 -6.02 14.40 -7.31
C GLU A 35 -5.55 13.14 -6.59
N PHE A 36 -4.29 13.13 -6.16
CA PHE A 36 -3.69 12.05 -5.39
C PHE A 36 -2.55 12.56 -4.51
N GLU A 37 -2.28 11.82 -3.44
CA GLU A 37 -1.10 11.94 -2.59
C GLU A 37 -0.20 10.73 -2.82
N LEU A 38 1.12 10.87 -2.77
CA LEU A 38 2.00 9.71 -2.90
C LEU A 38 1.91 8.84 -1.64
N PRO A 39 1.74 7.51 -1.77
CA PRO A 39 1.83 6.62 -0.63
C PRO A 39 3.26 6.55 -0.09
N LEU A 40 3.40 6.16 1.18
CA LEU A 40 4.70 5.90 1.81
C LEU A 40 5.37 4.65 1.24
N ALA A 41 4.56 3.64 0.93
CA ALA A 41 5.00 2.39 0.31
C ALA A 41 3.82 1.70 -0.38
N VAL A 42 4.16 0.82 -1.32
CA VAL A 42 3.26 -0.23 -1.83
C VAL A 42 3.68 -1.54 -1.17
N VAL A 43 2.71 -2.22 -0.55
CA VAL A 43 2.92 -3.53 0.06
C VAL A 43 2.25 -4.60 -0.79
N TYR A 44 3.03 -5.57 -1.27
CA TYR A 44 2.54 -6.73 -2.00
C TYR A 44 2.25 -7.88 -1.03
N ALA A 45 1.00 -8.05 -0.64
CA ALA A 45 0.58 -9.16 0.20
C ALA A 45 0.53 -10.47 -0.61
N GLU A 46 1.00 -11.56 0.00
CA GLU A 46 0.98 -12.92 -0.55
C GLU A 46 0.18 -13.88 0.36
N SER A 47 -0.20 -13.43 1.55
CA SER A 47 -0.94 -14.20 2.55
C SER A 47 -1.88 -13.32 3.38
N ALA A 48 -2.83 -13.95 4.08
CA ALA A 48 -3.65 -13.26 5.07
C ALA A 48 -2.82 -12.70 6.22
N ASP A 49 -1.74 -13.38 6.61
CA ASP A 49 -0.83 -12.91 7.66
C ASP A 49 -0.09 -11.63 7.24
N ASP A 50 0.28 -11.49 5.97
CA ASP A 50 0.86 -10.25 5.45
C ASP A 50 -0.13 -9.08 5.65
N VAL A 51 -1.40 -9.28 5.27
CA VAL A 51 -2.47 -8.27 5.44
C VAL A 51 -2.63 -7.89 6.91
N VAL A 52 -2.71 -8.87 7.81
CA VAL A 52 -2.83 -8.65 9.26
C VAL A 52 -1.65 -7.84 9.79
N ASN A 53 -0.42 -8.19 9.40
CA ASN A 53 0.79 -7.48 9.81
C ASN A 53 0.81 -6.02 9.31
N VAL A 54 0.35 -5.75 8.09
CA VAL A 54 0.21 -4.38 7.56
C VAL A 54 -0.81 -3.58 8.37
N VAL A 55 -1.97 -4.16 8.68
CA VAL A 55 -3.03 -3.50 9.46
C VAL A 55 -2.52 -3.15 10.87
N ILE A 56 -1.86 -4.10 11.55
CA ILE A 56 -1.27 -3.87 12.87
C ILE A 56 -0.21 -2.76 12.81
N TYR A 57 0.67 -2.79 11.80
CA TYR A 57 1.69 -1.76 11.60
C TYR A 57 1.06 -0.38 11.36
N ALA A 58 0.02 -0.30 10.52
CA ALA A 58 -0.67 0.95 10.21
C ALA A 58 -1.36 1.52 11.46
N ILE A 59 -2.04 0.70 12.25
CA ILE A 59 -2.66 1.12 13.52
C ILE A 59 -1.60 1.68 14.48
N LYS A 60 -0.51 0.93 14.69
CA LYS A 60 0.59 1.33 15.60
C LYS A 60 1.20 2.67 15.20
N ASN A 61 1.34 2.92 13.89
CA ASN A 61 1.99 4.12 13.36
C ASN A 61 1.02 5.21 12.91
N LYS A 62 -0.29 5.03 13.10
CA LYS A 62 -1.36 5.96 12.68
C LYS A 62 -1.31 6.27 11.18
N LEU A 63 -1.13 5.23 10.37
CA LEU A 63 -1.12 5.31 8.91
C LEU A 63 -2.49 4.92 8.34
N TYR A 64 -2.84 5.51 7.21
CA TYR A 64 -3.99 5.07 6.41
C TYR A 64 -3.60 3.88 5.53
N ILE A 65 -4.60 3.12 5.09
CA ILE A 65 -4.42 2.03 4.12
C ILE A 65 -5.37 2.26 2.95
N THR A 66 -4.84 2.22 1.73
CA THR A 66 -5.62 2.07 0.50
C THR A 66 -5.49 0.63 0.02
N PRO A 67 -6.52 -0.22 0.17
CA PRO A 67 -6.50 -1.58 -0.34
C PRO A 67 -6.70 -1.58 -1.86
N VAL A 68 -5.87 -2.32 -2.58
CA VAL A 68 -5.99 -2.48 -4.04
C VAL A 68 -5.85 -3.94 -4.42
N PHE A 69 -6.59 -4.36 -5.45
CA PHE A 69 -6.36 -5.65 -6.11
C PHE A 69 -5.72 -5.41 -7.46
N HIS A 70 -6.46 -4.71 -8.33
CA HIS A 70 -5.93 -4.08 -9.53
C HIS A 70 -6.40 -2.61 -9.53
N SER A 71 -5.51 -1.67 -9.84
CA SER A 71 -5.75 -0.22 -9.74
C SER A 71 -6.66 0.32 -10.87
N THR A 72 -7.71 -0.41 -11.23
CA THR A 72 -8.58 -0.13 -12.40
C THR A 72 -9.90 0.52 -12.03
N SER A 73 -10.05 0.99 -10.78
CA SER A 73 -11.22 1.77 -10.36
C SER A 73 -11.39 3.02 -11.26
N LEU A 74 -12.65 3.44 -11.48
CA LEU A 74 -12.97 4.69 -12.17
C LEU A 74 -13.64 5.72 -11.25
N SER A 75 -13.72 5.43 -9.96
CA SER A 75 -14.46 6.23 -8.97
C SER A 75 -13.60 6.68 -7.79
N GLY A 76 -12.27 6.61 -7.91
CA GLY A 76 -11.31 7.02 -6.88
C GLY A 76 -10.98 5.95 -5.84
N ASN A 77 -11.55 4.74 -5.92
CA ASN A 77 -11.39 3.71 -4.87
C ASN A 77 -9.96 3.15 -4.78
N ALA A 78 -9.17 3.24 -5.85
CA ALA A 78 -7.77 2.82 -5.85
C ALA A 78 -6.79 4.01 -5.77
N ALA A 79 -7.29 5.23 -5.61
CA ALA A 79 -6.44 6.40 -5.43
C ALA A 79 -6.11 6.63 -3.95
N THR A 80 -4.92 7.13 -3.69
CA THR A 80 -4.47 7.52 -2.36
C THR A 80 -4.79 9.00 -2.15
N VAL A 81 -5.87 9.28 -1.41
CA VAL A 81 -6.32 10.67 -1.15
C VAL A 81 -5.76 11.26 0.15
N ALA A 82 -5.29 10.41 1.06
CA ALA A 82 -4.73 10.82 2.35
C ALA A 82 -3.20 10.73 2.33
N ARG A 83 -2.55 11.68 3.01
CA ARG A 83 -1.12 11.57 3.35
C ARG A 83 -0.89 10.45 4.37
N ASN A 84 0.34 9.97 4.47
CA ASN A 84 0.72 8.88 5.37
C ASN A 84 -0.06 7.58 5.09
N THR A 85 -0.24 7.26 3.81
CA THR A 85 -0.97 6.07 3.36
C THR A 85 -0.01 4.96 2.93
N ILE A 86 -0.32 3.73 3.30
CA ILE A 86 0.25 2.52 2.69
C ILE A 86 -0.75 2.01 1.66
N VAL A 87 -0.29 1.76 0.43
CA VAL A 87 -1.08 0.98 -0.52
C VAL A 87 -0.86 -0.49 -0.20
N LEU A 88 -1.94 -1.23 0.00
CA LEU A 88 -1.91 -2.67 0.24
C LEU A 88 -2.43 -3.39 -1.01
N SER A 89 -1.52 -3.92 -1.83
CA SER A 89 -1.85 -4.69 -3.03
C SER A 89 -1.99 -6.18 -2.71
N SER A 90 -3.13 -6.75 -3.08
CA SER A 90 -3.40 -8.19 -3.00
C SER A 90 -3.18 -8.92 -4.35
N GLU A 91 -2.53 -8.29 -5.33
CA GLU A 91 -2.31 -8.88 -6.67
C GLU A 91 -1.50 -10.20 -6.65
N ARG A 92 -0.69 -10.43 -5.60
CA ARG A 92 0.05 -11.68 -5.41
C ARG A 92 -0.69 -12.72 -4.56
N MET A 93 -1.87 -12.40 -4.01
CA MET A 93 -2.74 -13.35 -3.30
C MET A 93 -3.64 -14.12 -4.28
N ASN A 94 -3.05 -14.95 -5.14
CA ASN A 94 -3.71 -15.49 -6.34
C ASN A 94 -3.89 -17.03 -6.37
N LYS A 95 -3.83 -17.70 -5.21
CA LYS A 95 -4.09 -19.13 -5.10
C LYS A 95 -5.60 -19.40 -5.13
N ILE A 96 -6.01 -20.47 -5.83
CA ILE A 96 -7.39 -20.96 -5.95
C ILE A 96 -7.51 -22.29 -5.22
#